data_AF-A0A381TBC7-F1
#
_entry.id   AF-A0A381TBC7-F1
#
_cell.length_a   1.000
_cell.length_b   1.000
_cell.length_c   1.000
_cell.angle_alpha   90.00
_cell.angle_beta   90.00
_cell.angle_gamma   90.00
#
_symmetry.space_group_name_H-M   'P 1'
#
loop_
_entity.id
_entity.type
_entity.pdbx_description
1 polymer ?
#
loop_
_entity_poly.entity_id
_entity_poly.type
_entity_poly.pdbx_seq_one_letter_code
_entity_poly.pdbx_strand_id
1 'polypeptide(L)'
;MKKLIIIIICFTVNLSNAQQDYSPSKENLEARKWFEEAKFGLFIHWGVYSVLGDGEWVMNNQNISIKEYERLPGFFNPIEFDADEWVKMAKETGMKYITITSRHHDGFSMFDSAASDYNIVDKTPYGKDVLKMLSDACRKEGIKLFFYYSQLDWYRDDYFP
;
A
#
# COMPACT_ATOMS: atom_id res chain seq x y z
N MET A 1 29.39 16.02 -43.43
CA MET A 1 30.02 15.73 -42.11
C MET A 1 29.86 16.88 -41.11
N LYS A 2 30.35 18.10 -41.36
CA LYS A 2 30.21 19.23 -40.41
C LYS A 2 28.76 19.60 -40.02
N LYS A 3 27.81 19.59 -40.97
CA LYS A 3 26.38 19.82 -40.67
C LYS A 3 25.73 18.72 -39.82
N LEU A 4 26.20 17.47 -39.96
CA LEU A 4 25.69 16.33 -39.19
C LEU A 4 26.17 16.38 -37.73
N ILE A 5 27.42 16.80 -37.53
CA ILE A 5 28.02 17.02 -36.19
C ILE A 5 27.27 18.14 -35.45
N ILE A 6 26.93 19.25 -36.13
CA ILE A 6 26.18 20.36 -35.52
C ILE A 6 24.76 19.95 -35.11
N ILE A 7 24.06 19.15 -35.93
CA ILE A 7 22.72 18.65 -35.61
C ILE A 7 22.76 17.70 -34.39
N ILE A 8 23.75 16.82 -34.31
CA ILE A 8 23.94 15.91 -33.18
C ILE A 8 24.23 16.70 -31.89
N ILE A 9 25.07 17.74 -31.96
CA ILE A 9 25.36 18.61 -30.80
C ILE A 9 24.12 19.41 -30.36
N CYS A 10 23.31 19.92 -31.29
CA CYS A 10 22.05 20.58 -30.92
C CYS A 10 21.04 19.61 -30.30
N PHE A 11 21.01 18.33 -30.70
CA PHE A 11 20.14 17.33 -30.08
C PHE A 11 20.60 16.91 -28.67
N THR A 12 21.91 16.83 -28.41
CA THR A 12 22.42 16.48 -27.08
C THR A 12 22.22 17.59 -26.05
N VAL A 13 22.31 18.86 -26.43
CA VAL A 13 22.11 20.00 -25.51
C VAL A 13 20.64 20.15 -25.08
N ASN A 14 19.68 19.74 -25.91
CA ASN A 14 18.25 19.76 -25.55
C ASN A 14 17.85 18.60 -24.62
N LEU A 15 18.58 17.47 -24.64
CA LEU A 15 18.31 16.32 -23.76
C LEU A 15 18.78 16.58 -22.31
N SER A 16 19.76 17.44 -22.09
CA SER A 16 20.29 17.74 -20.74
C SER A 16 19.39 18.67 -19.90
N ASN A 17 18.40 19.35 -20.49
CA ASN A 17 17.49 20.27 -19.80
C ASN A 17 16.06 19.70 -19.64
N ALA A 18 15.85 18.39 -19.88
CA ALA A 18 14.54 17.76 -19.79
C ALA A 18 14.08 17.48 -18.35
N GLN A 19 14.99 17.47 -17.38
CA GLN A 19 14.65 17.37 -15.97
C GLN A 19 14.55 18.77 -15.37
N GLN A 20 13.32 19.20 -15.09
CA GLN A 20 13.13 20.37 -14.23
C GLN A 20 13.67 20.05 -12.84
N ASP A 21 14.44 20.97 -12.27
CA ASP A 21 14.89 20.86 -10.89
C ASP A 21 13.66 20.77 -9.97
N TYR A 22 13.59 19.69 -9.17
CA TYR A 22 12.49 19.49 -8.25
C TYR A 22 12.53 20.55 -7.14
N SER A 23 11.52 21.41 -7.10
CA SER A 23 11.28 22.34 -5.98
C SER A 23 10.08 21.85 -5.18
N PRO A 24 10.26 21.41 -3.92
CA PRO A 24 9.15 20.94 -3.09
C PRO A 24 8.19 22.09 -2.75
N SER A 25 6.89 21.81 -2.75
CA SER A 25 5.89 22.74 -2.24
C SER A 25 6.05 22.97 -0.73
N LYS A 26 5.51 24.07 -0.22
CA LYS A 26 5.44 24.34 1.22
C LYS A 26 4.79 23.19 1.99
N GLU A 27 3.67 22.67 1.49
CA GLU A 27 2.95 21.54 2.08
C GLU A 27 3.83 20.28 2.14
N ASN A 28 4.61 20.00 1.09
CA ASN A 28 5.55 18.88 1.08
C ASN A 28 6.62 19.03 2.18
N LEU A 29 7.17 20.23 2.36
CA LEU A 29 8.16 20.50 3.41
C LEU A 29 7.56 20.36 4.82
N GLU A 30 6.33 20.84 5.03
CA GLU A 30 5.61 20.69 6.29
C GLU A 30 5.30 19.23 6.60
N ALA A 31 4.87 18.44 5.61
CA ALA A 31 4.62 17.01 5.76
C ALA A 31 5.91 16.22 6.10
N ARG A 32 7.04 16.55 5.46
CA ARG A 32 8.35 15.95 5.77
C ARG A 32 8.77 16.26 7.20
N LYS A 33 8.66 17.53 7.62
CA LYS A 33 8.98 17.96 8.98
C LYS A 33 8.11 17.23 10.00
N TRP A 34 6.80 17.16 9.77
CA TRP A 34 5.90 16.42 10.64
C TRP A 34 6.29 14.94 10.76
N PHE A 35 6.62 14.28 9.65
CA PHE A 35 7.00 12.85 9.66
C PHE A 35 8.32 12.64 10.40
N GLU A 36 9.29 13.52 10.19
CA GLU A 36 10.55 13.51 10.92
C GLU A 36 10.32 13.67 12.44
N GLU A 37 9.42 14.56 12.85
CA GLU A 37 9.09 14.80 14.26
C GLU A 37 8.22 13.69 14.87
N ALA A 38 7.44 12.98 14.07
CA ALA A 38 6.55 11.91 14.52
C ALA A 38 7.34 10.74 15.15
N LYS A 39 8.52 10.43 14.61
CA LYS A 39 9.53 9.42 15.05
C LYS A 39 9.06 7.96 15.15
N PHE A 40 7.85 7.70 15.63
CA PHE A 40 7.38 6.39 16.01
C PHE A 40 5.97 6.12 15.47
N GLY A 41 5.79 4.99 14.80
CA GLY A 41 4.54 4.55 14.22
C GLY A 41 4.41 3.03 14.17
N LEU A 42 3.19 2.56 13.91
CA LEU A 42 2.86 1.16 13.75
C LEU A 42 2.85 0.79 12.27
N PHE A 43 3.44 -0.36 11.92
CA PHE A 43 3.22 -0.97 10.61
C PHE A 43 2.42 -2.27 10.78
N ILE A 44 1.30 -2.38 10.07
CA ILE A 44 0.44 -3.55 10.05
C ILE A 44 0.53 -4.21 8.67
N HIS A 45 1.06 -5.43 8.62
CA HIS A 45 0.93 -6.33 7.47
C HIS A 45 -0.22 -7.29 7.77
N TRP A 46 -1.32 -7.10 7.06
CA TRP A 46 -2.51 -7.94 7.21
C TRP A 46 -3.22 -8.15 5.87
N GLY A 47 -3.63 -9.38 5.62
CA GLY A 47 -4.28 -9.81 4.37
C GLY A 47 -4.61 -11.30 4.41
N VAL A 48 -5.03 -11.86 3.27
CA VAL A 48 -5.44 -13.28 3.19
C VAL A 48 -4.30 -14.26 3.47
N TYR A 49 -3.04 -13.84 3.27
CA TYR A 49 -1.86 -14.61 3.70
C TYR A 49 -1.88 -14.94 5.20
N SER A 50 -2.53 -14.13 6.05
CA SER A 50 -2.65 -14.40 7.48
C SER A 50 -3.43 -15.68 7.79
N VAL A 51 -4.26 -16.17 6.87
CA VAL A 51 -4.96 -17.46 7.00
C VAL A 51 -3.96 -18.63 6.99
N LEU A 52 -2.89 -18.52 6.20
CA LEU A 52 -1.86 -19.56 6.09
C LEU A 52 -0.84 -19.49 7.23
N GLY A 53 -0.62 -18.31 7.80
CA GLY A 53 0.29 -18.13 8.94
C GLY A 53 1.78 -18.35 8.63
N ASP A 54 2.17 -18.28 7.35
CA ASP A 54 3.54 -18.57 6.86
C ASP A 54 4.18 -17.37 6.12
N GLY A 55 3.83 -16.16 6.57
CA GLY A 55 4.34 -14.91 6.00
C GLY A 55 3.64 -14.48 4.70
N GLU A 56 3.83 -13.21 4.36
CA GLU A 56 3.15 -12.53 3.25
C GLU A 56 3.69 -12.89 1.86
N TRP A 57 4.86 -13.52 1.79
CA TRP A 57 5.48 -14.04 0.56
C TRP A 57 5.12 -15.49 0.26
N VAL A 58 4.27 -16.15 1.08
CA VAL A 58 3.96 -17.59 0.97
C VAL A 58 3.49 -18.02 -0.43
N MET A 59 2.72 -17.18 -1.12
CA MET A 59 2.27 -17.45 -2.50
C MET A 59 3.46 -17.68 -3.44
N ASN A 60 4.44 -16.79 -3.38
CA ASN A 60 5.65 -16.86 -4.21
C ASN A 60 6.61 -17.95 -3.73
N ASN A 61 6.90 -17.99 -2.43
CA ASN A 61 7.91 -18.90 -1.87
C ASN A 61 7.55 -20.37 -2.03
N GLN A 62 6.26 -20.70 -2.03
CA GLN A 62 5.78 -22.07 -2.21
C GLN A 62 5.24 -22.34 -3.63
N ASN A 63 5.33 -21.37 -4.56
CA ASN A 63 4.78 -21.46 -5.92
C ASN A 63 3.29 -21.85 -5.94
N ILE A 64 2.48 -21.25 -5.05
CA ILE A 64 1.04 -21.50 -5.00
C ILE A 64 0.40 -20.85 -6.22
N SER A 65 -0.41 -21.60 -6.97
CA SER A 65 -1.08 -21.04 -8.13
C SER A 65 -2.14 -20.01 -7.72
N ILE A 66 -2.40 -19.02 -8.58
CA ILE A 66 -3.47 -18.01 -8.35
C ILE A 66 -4.80 -18.70 -8.01
N LYS A 67 -5.17 -19.75 -8.75
CA LYS A 67 -6.39 -20.53 -8.55
C LYS A 67 -6.50 -21.19 -7.17
N GLU A 68 -5.39 -21.60 -6.59
CA GLU A 68 -5.39 -22.16 -5.23
C GLU A 68 -5.44 -21.05 -4.19
N TYR A 69 -4.68 -19.97 -4.43
CA TYR A 69 -4.59 -18.83 -3.52
C TYR A 69 -5.89 -18.05 -3.39
N GLU A 70 -6.64 -17.88 -4.49
CA GLU A 70 -7.92 -17.16 -4.52
C GLU A 70 -9.05 -17.86 -3.72
N ARG A 71 -8.78 -19.03 -3.14
CA ARG A 71 -9.68 -19.72 -2.21
C ARG A 71 -9.57 -19.17 -0.79
N LEU A 72 -8.43 -18.56 -0.42
CA LEU A 72 -8.18 -18.03 0.93
C LEU A 72 -9.20 -16.97 1.39
N PRO A 73 -9.66 -16.02 0.55
CA PRO A 73 -10.71 -15.08 0.93
C PRO A 73 -11.96 -15.74 1.53
N GLY A 74 -12.33 -16.94 1.07
CA GLY A 74 -13.48 -17.68 1.60
C GLY A 74 -13.32 -18.15 3.06
N PHE A 75 -12.09 -18.19 3.57
CA PHE A 75 -11.77 -18.51 4.97
C PHE A 75 -11.42 -17.27 5.80
N PHE A 76 -11.32 -16.10 5.18
CA PHE A 76 -10.91 -14.87 5.85
C PHE A 76 -12.13 -14.16 6.45
N ASN A 77 -12.37 -14.37 7.75
CA ASN A 77 -13.48 -13.76 8.48
C ASN A 77 -13.04 -13.15 9.82
N PRO A 78 -12.44 -11.96 9.83
CA PRO A 78 -11.90 -11.37 11.06
C PRO A 78 -12.99 -10.74 11.94
N ILE A 79 -13.82 -11.59 12.53
CA ILE A 79 -14.96 -11.19 13.39
C ILE A 79 -14.54 -10.45 14.66
N GLU A 80 -13.28 -10.61 15.10
CA GLU A 80 -12.70 -9.93 16.26
C GLU A 80 -11.97 -8.64 15.90
N PHE A 81 -11.93 -8.24 14.62
CA PHE A 81 -11.31 -6.97 14.23
C PHE A 81 -12.07 -5.77 14.80
N ASP A 82 -11.37 -4.97 15.60
CA ASP A 82 -11.83 -3.68 16.13
C ASP A 82 -10.80 -2.58 15.81
N ALA A 83 -11.20 -1.65 14.94
CA ALA A 83 -10.38 -0.52 14.54
C ALA A 83 -10.16 0.49 15.69
N ASP A 84 -11.15 0.70 16.56
CA ASP A 84 -11.00 1.61 17.70
C ASP A 84 -9.99 1.03 18.70
N GLU A 85 -10.00 -0.29 18.93
CA GLU A 85 -9.02 -0.95 19.80
C GLU A 85 -7.59 -0.79 19.28
N TRP A 86 -7.36 -1.06 17.99
CA TRP A 86 -6.03 -0.94 17.39
C TRP A 86 -5.49 0.49 17.44
N VAL A 87 -6.33 1.49 17.14
CA VAL A 87 -5.94 2.90 17.15
C VAL A 87 -5.69 3.41 18.57
N LYS A 88 -6.51 3.00 19.55
CA LYS A 88 -6.27 3.32 20.96
C LYS A 88 -4.97 2.73 21.44
N MET A 89 -4.70 1.46 21.15
CA MET A 89 -3.44 0.81 21.50
C MET A 89 -2.23 1.56 20.93
N ALA A 90 -2.28 1.94 19.65
CA ALA A 90 -1.19 2.71 19.04
C ALA A 90 -0.98 4.06 19.74
N LYS A 91 -2.08 4.77 20.02
CA LYS A 91 -2.06 6.08 20.71
C LYS A 91 -1.51 5.97 22.13
N GLU A 92 -1.98 5.00 22.90
CA GLU A 92 -1.56 4.76 24.29
C GLU A 92 -0.09 4.33 24.38
N THR A 93 0.42 3.65 23.36
CA THR A 93 1.84 3.29 23.21
C THR A 93 2.70 4.49 22.75
N GLY A 94 2.08 5.63 22.45
CA GLY A 94 2.76 6.87 22.05
C GLY A 94 3.07 6.99 20.57
N MET A 95 2.60 6.05 19.74
CA MET A 95 2.75 6.10 18.29
C MET A 95 1.97 7.28 17.70
N LYS A 96 2.49 7.86 16.62
CA LYS A 96 1.92 9.06 15.97
C LYS A 96 1.19 8.74 14.67
N TYR A 97 1.48 7.58 14.09
CA TYR A 97 0.85 7.13 12.87
C TYR A 97 0.74 5.62 12.80
N ILE A 98 -0.17 5.17 11.95
CA ILE A 98 -0.32 3.77 11.54
C ILE A 98 -0.09 3.72 10.02
N THR A 99 0.67 2.73 9.58
CA THR A 99 0.80 2.32 8.18
C THR A 99 0.22 0.93 8.06
N ILE A 100 -0.68 0.69 7.11
CA ILE A 100 -1.27 -0.63 6.88
C ILE A 100 -1.21 -1.02 5.41
N THR A 101 -1.03 -2.31 5.13
CA THR A 101 -1.15 -2.88 3.79
C THR A 101 -2.57 -2.74 3.27
N SER A 102 -2.80 -1.73 2.42
CA SER A 102 -4.04 -1.62 1.66
C SER A 102 -4.16 -2.70 0.59
N ARG A 103 -3.00 -3.10 0.06
CA ARG A 103 -2.81 -4.20 -0.88
C ARG A 103 -1.36 -4.69 -0.79
N HIS A 104 -1.15 -6.01 -0.73
CA HIS A 104 0.19 -6.61 -0.77
C HIS A 104 0.47 -7.27 -2.14
N HIS A 105 1.60 -7.96 -2.26
CA HIS A 105 2.03 -8.61 -3.51
C HIS A 105 1.04 -9.66 -4.04
N ASP A 106 0.27 -10.29 -3.14
CA ASP A 106 -0.78 -11.26 -3.50
C ASP A 106 -1.97 -10.63 -4.24
N GLY A 107 -1.97 -9.30 -4.40
CA GLY A 107 -3.00 -8.57 -5.11
C GLY A 107 -4.32 -8.42 -4.36
N PHE A 108 -4.45 -8.90 -3.12
CA PHE A 108 -5.70 -8.81 -2.38
C PHE A 108 -5.90 -7.41 -1.77
N SER A 109 -7.01 -6.76 -2.08
CA SER A 109 -7.30 -5.41 -1.57
C SER A 109 -8.05 -5.46 -0.24
N MET A 110 -7.54 -4.77 0.77
CA MET A 110 -8.13 -4.68 2.11
C MET A 110 -9.21 -3.59 2.24
N PHE A 111 -9.71 -3.06 1.11
CA PHE A 111 -10.73 -2.01 1.03
C PHE A 111 -11.73 -2.31 -0.09
N ASP A 112 -12.86 -1.61 -0.11
CA ASP A 112 -13.88 -1.73 -1.18
C ASP A 112 -13.35 -1.13 -2.51
N SER A 113 -12.73 -1.97 -3.33
CA SER A 113 -12.04 -1.54 -4.54
C SER A 113 -12.97 -1.59 -5.74
N ALA A 114 -13.18 -0.44 -6.38
CA ALA A 114 -13.91 -0.39 -7.65
C ALA A 114 -13.14 -0.98 -8.85
N ALA A 115 -11.84 -1.29 -8.69
CA ALA A 115 -10.99 -1.76 -9.78
C ALA A 115 -10.98 -3.29 -9.94
N SER A 116 -11.28 -4.04 -8.89
CA SER A 116 -11.29 -5.51 -8.89
C SER A 116 -12.16 -6.02 -7.76
N ASP A 117 -12.90 -7.10 -8.05
CA ASP A 117 -13.65 -7.86 -7.06
C ASP A 117 -12.73 -8.65 -6.11
N TYR A 118 -11.41 -8.75 -6.36
CA TYR A 118 -10.46 -9.43 -5.46
C TYR A 118 -10.12 -8.58 -4.24
N ASN A 119 -11.13 -8.36 -3.39
CA ASN A 119 -11.08 -7.49 -2.23
C ASN A 119 -11.86 -8.06 -1.03
N ILE A 120 -11.64 -7.45 0.14
CA ILE A 120 -12.23 -7.89 1.41
C ILE A 120 -13.75 -7.83 1.45
N VAL A 121 -14.37 -6.88 0.76
CA VAL A 121 -15.83 -6.71 0.76
C VAL A 121 -16.50 -7.77 -0.10
N ASP A 122 -15.98 -8.01 -1.30
CA ASP A 122 -16.62 -8.87 -2.29
C ASP A 122 -16.27 -10.35 -2.17
N LYS A 123 -15.05 -10.71 -1.71
CA LYS A 123 -14.56 -12.10 -1.74
C LYS A 123 -14.53 -12.80 -0.40
N THR A 124 -14.94 -12.13 0.67
CA THR A 124 -14.87 -12.69 2.02
C THR A 124 -16.24 -12.72 2.68
N PRO A 125 -16.49 -13.64 3.63
CA PRO A 125 -17.68 -13.60 4.46
C PRO A 125 -17.75 -12.37 5.38
N TYR A 126 -16.67 -11.60 5.52
CA TYR A 126 -16.63 -10.43 6.39
C TYR A 126 -17.45 -9.26 5.84
N GLY A 127 -17.34 -9.01 4.52
CA GLY A 127 -18.18 -8.05 3.80
C GLY A 127 -18.10 -6.60 4.26
N LYS A 128 -17.00 -6.19 4.91
CA LYS A 128 -16.81 -4.83 5.44
C LYS A 128 -15.45 -4.25 5.04
N ASP A 129 -15.43 -2.95 4.76
CA ASP A 129 -14.21 -2.22 4.44
C ASP A 129 -13.43 -1.87 5.72
N VAL A 130 -12.40 -2.66 6.01
CA VAL A 130 -11.56 -2.51 7.20
C VAL A 130 -10.69 -1.27 7.16
N LEU A 131 -10.25 -0.80 5.98
CA LEU A 131 -9.48 0.43 5.88
C LEU A 131 -10.34 1.66 6.11
N LYS A 132 -11.60 1.63 5.67
CA LYS A 132 -12.56 2.68 6.01
C LYS A 132 -12.78 2.75 7.52
N MET A 133 -13.01 1.60 8.17
CA MET A 133 -13.16 1.53 9.64
C MET A 133 -11.92 2.09 10.36
N LEU A 134 -10.72 1.70 9.91
CA LEU A 134 -9.46 2.18 10.48
C LEU A 134 -9.23 3.68 10.23
N SER A 135 -9.62 4.20 9.06
CA SER A 135 -9.55 5.62 8.73
C SER A 135 -10.45 6.46 9.64
N ASP A 136 -11.68 6.00 9.86
CA ASP A 136 -12.65 6.67 10.72
C ASP A 136 -12.15 6.70 12.18
N ALA A 137 -11.61 5.58 12.68
CA ALA A 137 -11.01 5.48 14.02
C ALA A 137 -9.75 6.35 14.17
N CYS A 138 -8.83 6.32 13.20
CA CYS A 138 -7.64 7.18 13.17
C CYS A 138 -8.01 8.67 13.25
N ARG A 139 -9.01 9.09 12.48
CA ARG A 139 -9.51 10.48 12.47
C ARG A 139 -10.08 10.89 13.82
N LYS A 140 -10.85 10.01 14.46
CA LYS A 140 -11.44 10.24 15.79
C LYS A 140 -10.36 10.41 16.86
N GLU A 141 -9.30 9.62 16.82
CA GLU A 141 -8.26 9.62 17.85
C GLU A 141 -7.08 10.58 17.58
N GLY A 142 -7.03 11.18 16.39
CA GLY A 142 -5.96 12.10 15.98
C GLY A 142 -4.66 11.39 15.59
N ILE A 143 -4.76 10.14 15.11
CA ILE A 143 -3.63 9.36 14.60
C ILE A 143 -3.58 9.50 13.07
N LYS A 144 -2.41 9.80 12.49
CA LYS A 144 -2.28 9.86 11.03
C LYS A 144 -2.26 8.44 10.45
N LEU A 145 -3.03 8.20 9.40
CA LEU A 145 -3.07 6.92 8.69
C LEU A 145 -2.33 7.02 7.36
N PHE A 146 -1.48 6.04 7.09
CA PHE A 146 -0.80 5.82 5.82
C PHE A 146 -1.19 4.47 5.23
N PHE A 147 -1.18 4.39 3.91
CA PHE A 147 -1.45 3.15 3.17
C PHE A 147 -0.18 2.69 2.48
N TYR A 148 0.27 1.49 2.83
CA TYR A 148 1.17 0.74 1.97
C TYR A 148 0.34 0.16 0.83
N TYR A 149 0.83 0.34 -0.39
CA TYR A 149 0.22 -0.25 -1.59
C TYR A 149 1.33 -0.88 -2.42
N SER A 150 1.22 -2.19 -2.66
CA SER A 150 2.19 -2.86 -3.50
C SER A 150 1.97 -2.55 -4.98
N GLN A 151 3.07 -2.20 -5.67
CA GLN A 151 3.05 -2.13 -7.13
C GLN A 151 3.19 -3.52 -7.76
N LEU A 152 3.92 -4.42 -7.10
CA LEU A 152 4.01 -5.83 -7.47
C LEU A 152 2.66 -6.50 -7.25
N ASP A 153 2.19 -7.23 -8.25
CA ASP A 153 0.86 -7.83 -8.26
C ASP A 153 0.90 -9.24 -8.88
N TRP A 154 1.02 -10.26 -8.03
CA TRP A 154 1.07 -11.67 -8.46
C TRP A 154 -0.29 -12.23 -8.88
N TYR A 155 -1.38 -11.49 -8.67
CA TYR A 155 -2.72 -11.90 -9.07
C TYR A 155 -3.03 -11.55 -10.53
N ARG A 156 -2.31 -10.58 -11.09
CA ARG A 156 -2.63 -9.97 -12.39
C ARG A 156 -1.77 -10.56 -13.52
N ASP A 157 -2.43 -11.11 -14.53
CA ASP A 157 -1.77 -11.64 -15.74
C ASP A 157 -1.11 -10.55 -16.60
N ASP A 158 -1.51 -9.29 -16.43
CA ASP A 158 -0.94 -8.12 -17.12
C ASP A 158 0.20 -7.43 -16.33
N TYR A 159 0.56 -7.97 -15.16
CA TYR A 159 1.76 -7.55 -14.45
C TYR A 159 2.99 -8.25 -15.04
N PHE A 160 3.83 -7.47 -15.74
CA PHE A 160 5.08 -7.99 -16.31
C PHE A 160 6.17 -8.01 -15.22
N PRO A 161 6.84 -9.14 -14.99
CA PRO A 161 7.93 -9.25 -14.01
C PRO A 161 9.15 -8.38 -14.36
#